data_AF-I0JR54-F1
#
_entry.id   AF-I0JR54-F1
#
_cell.length_a   1.000
_cell.length_b   1.000
_cell.length_c   1.000
_cell.angle_alpha   90.00
_cell.angle_beta   90.00
_cell.angle_gamma   90.00
#
_symmetry.space_group_name_H-M   'P 1'
#
loop_
_entity.id
_entity.type
_entity.pdbx_description
1 polymer ?
#
loop_
_entity_poly.entity_id
_entity_poly.type
_entity_poly.pdbx_seq_one_letter_code
_entity_poly.pdbx_strand_id
1 'polypeptide(L)'
;MSEKTLSKIRGFLLNVLFMIIAFMMSYIMAYEIGYAPLGYEIIEKKEETVLVQSHNLLGLKEEKINFHPADYKEWHIDMLVDRVGYLKQDYLLFFASIFAVPLLIIKELYRGKQKRIVLFAVLFLMVYPTITLMSSLNDIESILAGTY
;
A
#
# COMPACT_ATOMS: atom_id res chain seq x y z
N MET A 1 -36.53 21.64 1.87
CA MET A 1 -35.23 21.27 2.47
C MET A 1 -34.46 22.55 2.76
N SER A 2 -33.88 22.75 3.95
CA SER A 2 -33.20 24.03 4.26
C SER A 2 -31.88 24.18 3.50
N GLU A 3 -31.48 25.42 3.15
CA GLU A 3 -30.19 25.70 2.50
C GLU A 3 -28.99 25.17 3.31
N LYS A 4 -29.07 25.23 4.64
CA LYS A 4 -28.05 24.65 5.54
C LYS A 4 -27.92 23.14 5.36
N THR A 5 -29.02 22.43 5.15
CA THR A 5 -29.01 20.98 4.90
C THR A 5 -28.40 20.69 3.53
N LEU A 6 -28.76 21.46 2.50
CA LEU A 6 -28.25 21.28 1.14
C LEU A 6 -26.73 21.50 1.06
N SER A 7 -26.22 22.54 1.73
CA SER A 7 -24.78 22.84 1.81
C SER A 7 -23.99 21.72 2.50
N LYS A 8 -24.52 21.16 3.60
CA LYS A 8 -23.91 20.01 4.28
C LYS A 8 -23.83 18.78 3.39
N ILE A 9 -24.90 18.47 2.65
CA ILE A 9 -24.95 17.32 1.74
C ILE A 9 -23.95 17.50 0.61
N ARG A 10 -23.91 18.67 -0.04
CA ARG A 10 -22.93 18.97 -1.09
C ARG A 10 -21.50 18.81 -0.57
N GLY A 11 -21.22 19.32 0.62
CA GLY A 11 -19.92 19.17 1.26
C GLY A 11 -19.57 17.73 1.63
N PHE A 12 -20.56 16.87 1.91
CA PHE A 12 -20.36 15.44 2.15
C PHE A 12 -20.07 14.70 0.83
N LEU A 13 -20.91 14.91 -0.19
CA LEU A 13 -20.75 14.31 -1.52
C LEU A 13 -19.40 14.65 -2.15
N LEU A 14 -18.94 15.89 -2.02
CA LEU A 14 -17.61 16.29 -2.48
C LEU A 14 -16.51 15.48 -1.79
N ASN A 15 -16.62 15.21 -0.49
CA ASN A 15 -15.61 14.38 0.20
C ASN A 15 -15.62 12.95 -0.31
N VAL A 16 -16.80 12.37 -0.51
CA VAL A 16 -16.94 11.01 -1.04
C VAL A 16 -16.30 10.93 -2.42
N LEU A 17 -16.57 11.91 -3.29
CA LEU A 17 -15.97 11.99 -4.61
C LEU A 17 -14.44 12.05 -4.54
N PHE A 18 -13.88 12.90 -3.68
CA PHE A 18 -12.42 12.99 -3.47
C PHE A 18 -11.81 11.68 -2.97
N MET A 19 -12.48 10.98 -2.05
CA MET A 19 -12.02 9.68 -1.56
C MET A 19 -12.07 8.61 -2.65
N ILE A 20 -13.10 8.61 -3.49
CA ILE A 20 -13.20 7.71 -4.65
C ILE A 20 -12.05 7.98 -5.62
N ILE A 21 -11.78 9.25 -5.94
CA ILE A 21 -10.66 9.62 -6.83
C ILE A 21 -9.33 9.16 -6.25
N ALA A 22 -9.07 9.40 -4.96
CA ALA A 22 -7.85 8.97 -4.30
C ALA A 22 -7.68 7.43 -4.33
N PHE A 23 -8.77 6.70 -4.11
CA PHE A 23 -8.78 5.24 -4.20
C PHE A 23 -8.54 4.75 -5.63
N MET A 24 -9.16 5.37 -6.64
CA MET A 24 -8.93 5.04 -8.05
C MET A 24 -7.48 5.30 -8.47
N MET A 25 -6.90 6.44 -8.08
CA MET A 25 -5.50 6.74 -8.36
C MET A 25 -4.58 5.73 -7.69
N SER A 26 -4.89 5.35 -6.45
CA SER A 26 -4.16 4.30 -5.74
C SER A 26 -4.22 2.95 -6.47
N TYR A 27 -5.41 2.55 -6.92
CA TYR A 27 -5.60 1.32 -7.66
C TYR A 27 -4.78 1.30 -8.95
N ILE A 28 -4.80 2.39 -9.71
CA ILE A 28 -4.00 2.53 -10.93
C ILE A 28 -2.51 2.37 -10.61
N MET A 29 -2.01 3.01 -9.54
CA MET A 29 -0.60 2.90 -9.14
C MET A 29 -0.24 1.45 -8.76
N ALA A 30 -1.04 0.79 -7.92
CA ALA A 30 -0.70 -0.52 -7.37
C ALA A 30 -0.94 -1.69 -8.35
N TYR A 31 -2.00 -1.63 -9.17
CA TYR A 31 -2.43 -2.76 -10.00
C TYR A 31 -2.15 -2.56 -11.49
N GLU A 32 -2.52 -1.41 -12.06
CA GLU A 32 -2.39 -1.17 -13.51
C GLU A 32 -0.94 -0.84 -13.89
N ILE A 33 -0.32 0.07 -13.17
CA ILE A 33 1.10 0.42 -13.35
C ILE A 33 1.99 -0.65 -12.70
N GLY A 34 1.49 -1.32 -11.66
CA GLY A 34 2.29 -2.27 -10.88
C GLY A 34 3.46 -1.60 -10.15
N TYR A 35 3.29 -0.32 -9.76
CA TYR A 35 4.34 0.46 -9.14
C TYR A 35 4.58 -0.03 -7.70
N ALA A 36 5.66 -0.79 -7.50
CA ALA A 36 6.02 -1.42 -6.24
C ALA A 36 7.45 -1.01 -5.83
N PRO A 37 7.67 0.22 -5.35
CA PRO A 37 9.00 0.68 -4.91
C PRO A 37 9.48 -0.11 -3.70
N LEU A 38 10.72 -0.63 -3.75
CA LEU A 38 11.26 -1.62 -2.80
C LEU A 38 10.54 -2.98 -2.81
N GLY A 39 9.62 -3.19 -3.74
CA GLY A 39 8.75 -4.35 -3.75
C GLY A 39 9.36 -5.59 -4.40
N TYR A 40 8.57 -6.65 -4.41
CA TYR A 40 8.94 -7.94 -4.97
C TYR A 40 7.86 -8.42 -5.95
N GLU A 41 8.28 -9.18 -6.96
CA GLU A 41 7.40 -9.80 -7.96
C GLU A 41 7.81 -11.27 -8.18
N ILE A 42 6.85 -12.19 -8.17
CA ILE A 42 7.12 -13.59 -8.53
C ILE A 42 7.19 -13.69 -10.06
N ILE A 43 8.36 -14.07 -10.58
CA ILE A 43 8.58 -14.26 -12.03
C ILE A 43 8.32 -15.70 -12.44
N GLU A 44 8.73 -16.66 -11.61
CA GLU A 44 8.58 -18.08 -11.90
C GLU A 44 8.42 -18.87 -10.59
N LYS A 45 7.49 -19.83 -10.57
CA LYS A 45 7.33 -20.81 -9.49
C LYS A 45 7.56 -22.20 -10.06
N LYS A 46 8.50 -22.95 -9.50
CA LYS A 46 8.75 -24.37 -9.74
C LYS A 46 8.49 -25.15 -8.45
N GLU A 47 8.48 -26.48 -8.53
CA GLU A 47 8.22 -27.35 -7.36
C GLU A 47 9.13 -27.04 -6.17
N GLU A 48 10.43 -26.80 -6.42
CA GLU A 48 11.44 -26.60 -5.36
C GLU A 48 12.10 -25.22 -5.34
N THR A 49 11.73 -24.33 -6.26
CA THR A 49 12.38 -23.03 -6.41
C THR A 49 11.40 -21.94 -6.81
N VAL A 50 11.65 -20.72 -6.33
CA VAL A 50 10.89 -19.52 -6.72
C VAL A 50 11.86 -18.46 -7.21
N LEU A 51 11.61 -17.93 -8.40
CA LEU A 51 12.35 -16.79 -8.93
C LEU A 51 11.59 -15.51 -8.58
N VAL A 52 12.20 -14.67 -7.76
CA VAL A 52 11.66 -13.38 -7.32
C VAL A 52 12.45 -12.24 -7.96
N GLN A 53 11.75 -11.24 -8.48
CA GLN A 53 12.32 -9.98 -8.94
C GLN A 53 12.17 -8.93 -7.84
N SER A 54 13.27 -8.34 -7.38
CA SER A 54 13.25 -7.17 -6.50
C SER A 54 13.20 -5.87 -7.31
N HIS A 55 12.65 -4.84 -6.69
CA HIS A 55 12.62 -3.49 -7.22
C HIS A 55 13.36 -2.52 -6.29
N ASN A 56 14.01 -1.52 -6.86
CA ASN A 56 14.65 -0.46 -6.08
C ASN A 56 13.63 0.57 -5.55
N LEU A 57 14.12 1.62 -4.88
CA LEU A 57 13.32 2.72 -4.32
C LEU A 57 12.40 3.43 -5.34
N LEU A 58 12.74 3.36 -6.64
CA LEU A 58 11.98 3.95 -7.73
C LEU A 58 11.07 2.94 -8.43
N GLY A 59 10.90 1.73 -7.89
CA GLY A 59 10.09 0.67 -8.51
C GLY A 59 10.71 0.07 -9.77
N LEU A 60 12.00 0.31 -10.04
CA LEU A 60 12.69 -0.27 -11.18
C LEU A 60 13.30 -1.62 -10.79
N LYS A 61 13.31 -2.56 -11.75
CA LYS A 61 13.89 -3.90 -11.58
C LYS A 61 15.36 -3.81 -11.17
N GLU A 62 15.71 -4.48 -10.08
CA GLU A 62 17.05 -4.47 -9.51
C GLU A 62 17.69 -5.86 -9.61
N GLU A 63 17.31 -6.81 -8.76
CA GLU A 63 17.93 -8.13 -8.70
C GLU A 63 16.91 -9.26 -8.94
N LYS A 64 17.37 -10.37 -9.53
CA LYS A 64 16.61 -11.62 -9.58
C LYS A 64 17.14 -12.58 -8.54
N ILE A 65 16.33 -12.88 -7.56
CA ILE A 65 16.65 -13.76 -6.43
C ILE A 65 16.08 -15.13 -6.73
N ASN A 66 16.94 -16.14 -6.86
CA ASN A 66 16.52 -17.53 -6.96
C ASN A 66 16.44 -18.12 -5.56
N PHE A 67 15.22 -18.24 -5.03
CA PHE A 67 14.98 -18.74 -3.69
C PHE A 67 14.81 -20.25 -3.70
N HIS A 68 15.66 -20.92 -2.91
CA HIS A 68 15.59 -22.35 -2.63
C HIS A 68 15.65 -22.55 -1.10
N PRO A 69 14.58 -23.07 -0.46
CA PRO A 69 14.57 -23.27 0.98
C PRO A 69 15.61 -24.31 1.40
N ALA A 70 16.39 -24.04 2.45
CA ALA A 70 17.40 -24.98 2.96
C ALA A 70 16.80 -26.30 3.47
N ASP A 71 15.68 -26.21 4.19
CA ASP A 71 14.81 -27.33 4.51
C ASP A 71 13.59 -27.25 3.59
N TYR A 72 13.64 -27.95 2.46
CA TYR A 72 12.54 -27.96 1.51
C TYR A 72 11.26 -28.45 2.20
N LYS A 73 10.36 -27.49 2.46
CA LYS A 73 8.98 -27.71 2.86
C LYS A 73 8.14 -26.86 1.94
N GLU A 74 7.21 -27.48 1.25
CA GLU A 74 6.34 -26.86 0.25
C GLU A 74 5.69 -25.56 0.74
N TRP A 75 5.33 -25.50 2.04
CA TRP A 75 4.72 -24.34 2.66
C TRP A 75 5.63 -23.09 2.70
N HIS A 76 6.96 -23.20 2.67
CA HIS A 76 7.85 -22.03 2.63
C HIS A 76 7.73 -21.28 1.30
N ILE A 77 7.63 -22.03 0.20
CA ILE A 77 7.46 -21.49 -1.14
C ILE A 77 6.07 -20.84 -1.26
N ASP A 78 5.03 -21.51 -0.76
CA ASP A 78 3.68 -20.97 -0.78
C ASP A 78 3.55 -19.70 0.08
N MET A 79 4.17 -19.68 1.27
CA MET A 79 4.20 -18.51 2.14
C MET A 79 4.84 -17.30 1.45
N LEU A 80 5.96 -17.49 0.74
CA LEU A 80 6.61 -16.41 -0.01
C LEU A 80 5.70 -15.89 -1.13
N VAL A 81 5.11 -16.80 -1.92
CA VAL A 81 4.22 -16.45 -3.03
C VAL A 81 3.00 -15.68 -2.53
N ASP A 82 2.40 -16.13 -1.43
CA ASP A 82 1.27 -15.48 -0.79
C ASP A 82 1.64 -14.08 -0.30
N ARG A 83 2.77 -13.94 0.43
CA ARG A 83 3.24 -12.64 0.92
C ARG A 83 3.51 -11.64 -0.20
N VAL A 84 4.20 -12.07 -1.26
CA VAL A 84 4.41 -11.24 -2.45
C VAL A 84 3.09 -10.90 -3.14
N GLY A 85 2.13 -11.83 -3.16
CA GLY A 85 0.79 -11.61 -3.68
C GLY A 85 -0.01 -10.53 -2.91
N TYR A 86 0.10 -10.52 -1.57
CA TYR A 86 -0.57 -9.52 -0.72
C TYR A 86 0.07 -8.14 -0.80
N LEU A 87 1.32 -8.04 -1.22
CA LEU A 87 2.06 -6.77 -1.27
C LEU A 87 1.35 -5.68 -2.11
N LYS A 88 0.63 -6.07 -3.17
CA LYS A 88 -0.17 -5.13 -3.98
C LYS A 88 -1.30 -4.48 -3.17
N GLN A 89 -1.91 -5.21 -2.23
CA GLN A 89 -2.94 -4.66 -1.36
C GLN A 89 -2.35 -3.66 -0.36
N ASP A 90 -1.15 -3.92 0.15
CA ASP A 90 -0.46 -3.00 1.04
C ASP A 90 -0.07 -1.71 0.33
N TYR A 91 0.44 -1.81 -0.91
CA TYR A 91 0.68 -0.65 -1.76
C TYR A 91 -0.59 0.13 -2.09
N LEU A 92 -1.72 -0.56 -2.33
CA LEU A 92 -3.01 0.10 -2.53
C LEU A 92 -3.41 0.94 -1.31
N LEU A 93 -3.26 0.41 -0.10
CA LEU A 93 -3.57 1.17 1.12
C LEU A 93 -2.59 2.32 1.31
N PHE A 94 -1.31 2.09 1.03
CA PHE A 94 -0.26 3.10 1.12
C PHE A 94 -0.51 4.27 0.16
N PHE A 95 -0.70 4.02 -1.13
CA PHE A 95 -0.96 5.08 -2.11
C PHE A 95 -2.32 5.77 -1.86
N ALA A 96 -3.33 5.03 -1.38
CA ALA A 96 -4.61 5.63 -1.01
C ALA A 96 -4.42 6.65 0.11
N SER A 97 -3.55 6.36 1.09
CA SER A 97 -3.19 7.32 2.14
C SER A 97 -2.46 8.55 1.59
N ILE A 98 -1.50 8.35 0.68
CA ILE A 98 -0.74 9.44 0.03
C ILE A 98 -1.67 10.39 -0.72
N PHE A 99 -2.67 9.87 -1.44
CA PHE A 99 -3.60 10.70 -2.20
C PHE A 99 -4.69 11.33 -1.33
N ALA A 100 -5.18 10.63 -0.29
CA ALA A 100 -6.28 11.11 0.55
C ALA A 100 -5.83 12.16 1.58
N VAL A 101 -4.64 12.00 2.17
CA VAL A 101 -4.17 12.85 3.27
C VAL A 101 -4.03 14.34 2.89
N PRO A 102 -3.41 14.71 1.75
CA PRO A 102 -3.33 16.11 1.34
C PRO A 102 -4.71 16.76 1.20
N LEU A 103 -5.69 16.03 0.67
CA LEU A 103 -7.07 16.52 0.53
C LEU A 103 -7.72 16.82 1.89
N LEU A 104 -7.47 15.96 2.89
CA LEU A 104 -7.92 16.18 4.26
C LEU A 104 -7.24 17.40 4.90
N ILE A 105 -5.93 17.56 4.71
CA ILE A 105 -5.17 18.69 5.23
C ILE A 105 -5.68 20.01 4.63
N ILE A 106 -5.77 20.09 3.30
CA ILE A 106 -6.22 21.30 2.57
C ILE A 106 -7.61 21.72 3.08
N LYS A 107 -8.54 20.77 3.15
CA LYS A 107 -9.90 21.03 3.62
C LYS A 107 -9.94 21.56 5.05
N GLU A 108 -9.09 21.04 5.93
CA GLU A 108 -9.05 21.49 7.32
C GLU A 108 -8.47 22.90 7.46
N LEU A 109 -7.44 23.22 6.68
CA LEU A 109 -6.88 24.57 6.59
C LEU A 109 -7.97 25.59 6.22
N TYR A 110 -8.86 25.25 5.27
CA TYR A 110 -9.97 26.12 4.87
C TYR A 110 -11.10 26.22 5.92
N ARG A 111 -11.31 25.20 6.76
CA ARG A 111 -12.42 25.16 7.72
C ARG A 111 -12.10 25.75 9.10
N GLY A 112 -10.83 26.01 9.40
CA GLY A 112 -10.39 26.61 10.67
C GLY A 112 -10.76 25.79 11.92
N LYS A 113 -11.02 24.49 11.76
CA LYS A 113 -11.43 23.57 12.83
C LYS A 113 -10.23 23.13 13.68
N GLN A 114 -10.50 22.35 14.74
CA GLN A 114 -9.50 21.92 15.74
C GLN A 114 -8.39 21.07 15.09
N LYS A 115 -7.31 21.76 14.70
CA LYS A 115 -6.10 21.22 14.05
C LYS A 115 -5.54 19.95 14.70
N ARG A 116 -5.71 19.78 16.02
CA ARG A 116 -5.21 18.60 16.76
C ARG A 116 -5.91 17.30 16.33
N ILE A 117 -7.23 17.26 16.23
CA ILE A 117 -7.97 16.02 15.91
C ILE A 117 -7.65 15.57 14.48
N VAL A 118 -7.57 16.53 13.56
CA VAL A 118 -7.23 16.22 12.16
C VAL A 118 -5.77 15.81 12.02
N LEU A 119 -4.84 16.43 12.76
CA LEU A 119 -3.45 16.00 12.78
C LEU A 119 -3.32 14.53 13.23
N PHE A 120 -4.03 14.14 14.30
CA PHE A 120 -4.06 12.75 14.74
C PHE A 120 -4.67 11.82 13.70
N ALA A 121 -5.78 12.20 13.07
CA ALA A 121 -6.40 11.38 12.02
C ALA A 121 -5.48 11.21 10.80
N VAL A 122 -4.79 12.27 10.38
CA VAL A 122 -3.81 12.25 9.28
C VAL A 122 -2.61 11.38 9.62
N LEU A 123 -2.05 11.53 10.84
CA LEU A 123 -0.96 10.69 11.31
C LEU A 123 -1.38 9.22 11.29
N PHE A 124 -2.55 8.88 11.82
CA PHE A 124 -3.03 7.51 11.82
C PHE A 124 -3.22 6.96 10.39
N LEU A 125 -3.81 7.75 9.49
CA LEU A 125 -4.06 7.37 8.10
C LEU A 125 -2.78 7.14 7.29
N MET A 126 -1.66 7.80 7.62
CA MET A 126 -0.37 7.52 6.98
C MET A 126 0.41 6.42 7.68
N VAL A 127 0.45 6.44 9.02
CA VAL A 127 1.29 5.55 9.82
C VAL A 127 0.83 4.10 9.67
N TYR A 128 -0.48 3.84 9.74
CA TYR A 128 -0.98 2.47 9.64
C TYR A 128 -0.62 1.79 8.31
N PRO A 129 -0.96 2.35 7.13
CA PRO A 129 -0.58 1.74 5.85
C PRO A 129 0.93 1.65 5.64
N THR A 130 1.69 2.62 6.15
CA THR A 130 3.16 2.59 6.03
C THR A 130 3.75 1.45 6.86
N ILE A 131 3.29 1.26 8.11
CA ILE A 131 3.75 0.17 8.96
C ILE A 131 3.37 -1.17 8.35
N THR A 132 2.14 -1.33 7.86
CA THR A 132 1.69 -2.55 7.20
C THR A 132 2.58 -2.87 6.00
N LEU A 133 2.84 -1.91 5.12
CA LEU A 133 3.71 -2.09 3.96
C LEU A 133 5.14 -2.47 4.37
N MET A 134 5.73 -1.75 5.34
CA MET A 134 7.08 -2.05 5.84
C MET A 134 7.15 -3.44 6.47
N SER A 135 6.13 -3.85 7.22
CA SER A 135 6.06 -5.19 7.78
C SER A 135 6.02 -6.25 6.69
N SER A 136 5.20 -6.07 5.65
CA SER A 136 5.12 -7.03 4.54
C SER A 136 6.43 -7.11 3.75
N LEU A 137 7.13 -6.00 3.56
CA LEU A 137 8.45 -5.98 2.92
C LEU A 137 9.50 -6.72 3.77
N ASN A 138 9.55 -6.43 5.07
CA ASN A 138 10.45 -7.10 6.00
C ASN A 138 10.16 -8.60 6.12
N ASP A 139 8.88 -9.00 6.13
CA ASP A 139 8.48 -10.41 6.13
C ASP A 139 9.06 -11.11 4.90
N ILE A 140 8.89 -10.54 3.70
CA ILE A 140 9.44 -11.11 2.46
C ILE A 140 10.97 -11.19 2.50
N GLU A 141 11.64 -10.12 2.94
CA GLU A 141 13.09 -10.09 3.07
C GLU A 141 13.60 -11.18 4.03
N SER A 142 12.93 -11.34 5.18
CA SER A 142 13.24 -12.40 6.13
C SER A 142 13.07 -13.79 5.52
N ILE A 143 11.99 -14.01 4.75
CA ILE A 143 11.71 -15.25 4.02
C ILE A 143 12.81 -15.57 3.00
N LEU A 144 13.30 -14.55 2.29
CA LEU A 144 14.39 -14.72 1.33
C LEU A 144 15.75 -14.95 2.02
N ALA A 145 15.98 -14.37 3.19
CA ALA A 145 17.23 -14.48 3.94
C ALA A 145 17.37 -15.76 4.78
N GLY A 146 16.30 -16.54 4.96
CA GLY A 146 16.34 -17.75 5.78
C GLY A 146 16.18 -17.50 7.29
N THR A 147 15.70 -16.32 7.71
CA THR A 147 15.78 -15.83 9.10
C THR A 147 14.45 -15.84 9.87
N TYR A 148 13.52 -16.73 9.50
CA TYR A 148 12.13 -16.82 10.00
C TYR A 148 12.01 -17.36 11.42
#